data_AF-A0A828PCY3-F1
#
_entry.id   AF-A0A828PCY3-F1
#
_cell.length_a   1.000
_cell.length_b   1.000
_cell.length_c   1.000
_cell.angle_alpha   90.00
_cell.angle_beta   90.00
_cell.angle_gamma   90.00
#
_symmetry.space_group_name_H-M   'P 1'
#
loop_
_entity.id
_entity.type
_entity.pdbx_description
1 polymer ?
#
loop_
_entity_poly.entity_id
_entity_poly.type
_entity_poly.pdbx_seq_one_letter_code
_entity_poly.pdbx_strand_id
1 'polypeptide(L)' 'MKHSFEVKLAAVNHYLAGHAGIISTAKLFQLSHTSLSHWINLFLLHGPQALDCRH' A
#
# COMPACT_ATOMS: atom_id res chain seq x y z
N MET A 1 -7.20 3.54 -15.20
CA MET A 1 -5.90 3.93 -14.64
C MET A 1 -5.37 2.77 -13.82
N LYS A 2 -4.26 2.15 -14.23
CA LYS A 2 -3.59 1.11 -13.44
C LYS A 2 -2.82 1.85 -12.33
N HIS A 3 -3.26 1.74 -11.07
CA HIS A 3 -2.35 2.07 -9.98
C HIS A 3 -1.18 1.09 -10.08
N SER A 4 -0.03 1.58 -10.54
CA SER A 4 1.17 0.76 -10.68
C SER A 4 1.50 0.12 -9.35
N PHE A 5 1.91 -1.15 -9.40
CA PHE A 5 2.42 -1.91 -8.26
C PHE A 5 3.37 -1.08 -7.38
N GLU A 6 4.22 -0.29 -8.02
CA GLU A 6 5.18 0.62 -7.42
C GLU A 6 4.53 1.63 -6.46
N VAL A 7 3.35 2.17 -6.80
CA VAL A 7 2.63 3.13 -5.94
C VAL A 7 2.09 2.45 -4.70
N LYS A 8 1.53 1.23 -4.84
CA LYS A 8 1.04 0.45 -3.70
C LYS A 8 2.20 0.10 -2.77
N LEU A 9 3.31 -0.38 -3.35
CA LEU A 9 4.50 -0.76 -2.61
C LEU A 9 5.11 0.45 -1.90
N ALA A 10 5.21 1.60 -2.56
CA ALA A 10 5.69 2.84 -1.96
C ALA A 10 4.80 3.27 -0.78
N ALA A 11 3.48 3.19 -0.91
CA ALA A 11 2.56 3.54 0.17
C ALA A 11 2.69 2.59 1.39
N VAL A 12 2.75 1.28 1.16
CA VAL A 12 2.95 0.28 2.23
C VAL A 12 4.32 0.45 2.89
N ASN A 13 5.37 0.67 2.11
CA ASN A 13 6.73 0.85 2.62
C ASN A 13 6.86 2.16 3.42
N HIS A 14 6.17 3.23 3.00
CA HIS A 14 6.11 4.49 3.75
C HIS A 14 5.41 4.31 5.12
N TYR A 15 4.32 3.54 5.15
CA TYR A 15 3.65 3.16 6.40
C TYR A 15 4.57 2.33 7.31
N LEU A 16 5.26 1.32 6.76
CA LEU A 16 6.20 0.47 7.50
C LEU A 16 7.43 1.22 8.01
N ALA A 17 7.88 2.25 7.28
CA ALA A 17 8.96 3.12 7.70
C ALA A 17 8.61 3.98 8.93
N GLY A 18 7.38 3.92 9.44
CA GLY A 18 6.97 4.58 10.68
C GLY A 18 6.78 6.10 10.57
N HIS A 19 6.86 6.66 9.36
CA HIS A 19 6.79 8.10 9.16
C HIS A 19 5.36 8.66 9.26
N ALA A 20 4.32 7.84 9.05
CA ALA A 20 2.94 8.30 9.04
C ALA A 20 1.91 7.17 9.22
N GLY A 21 0.75 7.49 9.80
CA GLY A 21 -0.38 6.56 9.90
C GLY A 21 -1.08 6.28 8.55
N ILE A 22 -2.01 5.33 8.54
CA ILE A 22 -2.75 4.90 7.33
C ILE A 22 -3.47 6.07 6.65
N ILE A 23 -4.13 6.95 7.40
CA ILE A 23 -4.89 8.07 6.84
C ILE A 23 -3.96 9.10 6.18
N SER A 24 -2.85 9.42 6.84
CA SER A 24 -1.85 10.37 6.34
C SER A 24 -1.16 9.85 5.09
N THR A 25 -0.76 8.58 5.11
CA THR A 25 -0.15 7.90 3.96
C THR A 25 -1.15 7.81 2.81
N ALA A 26 -2.40 7.42 3.07
CA ALA A 26 -3.45 7.38 2.05
C ALA A 26 -3.68 8.76 1.41
N LYS A 27 -3.72 9.84 2.20
CA LYS A 27 -3.81 11.21 1.67
C LYS A 27 -2.61 11.59 0.81
N LEU A 28 -1.39 11.27 1.25
CA LEU A 28 -0.14 11.59 0.54
C LEU A 28 -0.12 10.95 -0.86
N PHE A 29 -0.56 9.70 -0.94
CA PHE A 29 -0.61 8.94 -2.19
C PHE A 29 -1.95 9.10 -2.94
N GLN A 30 -2.88 9.93 -2.47
CA GLN A 30 -4.25 10.10 -3.00
C GLN A 30 -5.00 8.76 -3.16
N LEU A 31 -4.83 7.88 -2.18
CA LEU A 31 -5.43 6.56 -2.10
C LEU A 31 -6.56 6.52 -1.08
N SER A 32 -7.43 5.51 -1.21
CA SER A 32 -8.38 5.18 -0.17
C SER A 32 -7.67 4.48 0.99
N HIS A 33 -7.92 4.94 2.21
CA HIS A 33 -7.39 4.34 3.44
C HIS A 33 -7.81 2.87 3.60
N THR A 34 -9.00 2.50 3.12
CA THR A 34 -9.47 1.10 3.07
C THR A 34 -8.60 0.24 2.16
N SER A 35 -8.26 0.73 0.96
CA SER A 35 -7.35 0.04 0.03
C SER A 35 -5.96 -0.12 0.63
N LEU A 36 -5.45 0.93 1.29
CA LEU A 36 -4.14 0.88 1.95
C LEU A 36 -4.11 -0.15 3.08
N SER A 37 -5.12 -0.18 3.95
CA SER A 37 -5.23 -1.20 5.01
C SER A 37 -5.25 -2.62 4.43
N HIS A 38 -6.00 -2.83 3.34
CA HIS A 38 -6.06 -4.12 2.67
C HIS A 38 -4.70 -4.53 2.10
N TRP A 39 -3.97 -3.59 1.49
CA TRP A 39 -2.62 -3.82 0.97
C TRP A 39 -1.61 -4.12 2.05
N ILE A 40 -1.67 -3.42 3.19
CA ILE A 40 -0.81 -3.72 4.34
C ILE A 40 -1.06 -5.15 4.82
N ASN A 41 -2.33 -5.56 4.94
CA ASN A 41 -2.67 -6.90 5.37
C ASN A 41 -2.19 -7.97 4.37
N LEU A 42 -2.39 -7.75 3.07
CA LEU A 42 -1.87 -8.63 2.02
C LEU A 42 -0.34 -8.72 2.05
N PHE A 43 0.34 -7.59 2.25
CA PHE A 43 1.79 -7.53 2.35
C PHE A 43 2.32 -8.29 3.57
N LEU A 44 1.63 -8.22 4.72
CA LEU A 44 2.00 -8.97 5.92
C LEU A 44 1.74 -10.48 5.77
N LEU A 45 0.71 -10.87 5.04
CA LEU A 45 0.30 -12.27 4.90
C LEU A 45 1.09 -13.03 3.82
N HIS A 46 1.35 -12.37 2.68
CA HIS A 46 1.92 -12.98 1.48
C HIS A 46 3.17 -12.26 0.96
N GLY A 47 3.59 -11.17 1.62
CA GLY A 47 4.73 -10.36 1.18
C GLY A 47 4.39 -9.40 0.02
N PRO A 48 5.40 -8.71 -0.54
CA PRO A 48 5.25 -7.77 -1.64
C PRO A 48 4.58 -8.37 -2.88
N GLN A 49 4.67 -9.69 -3.07
CA GLN A 49 4.11 -10.42 -4.21
C GLN A 49 2.58 -10.29 -4.29
N ALA A 50 1.89 -10.17 -3.15
CA ALA A 50 0.44 -10.02 -3.13
C ALA A 50 -0.06 -8.63 -3.55
N LEU A 51 0.82 -7.63 -3.64
CA LEU A 51 0.46 -6.32 -4.19
C LEU A 51 0.50 -6.32 -5.73
N ASP A 52 1.20 -7.29 -6.33
CA ASP A 52 1.39 -7.45 -7.77
C ASP A 52 0.25 -8.31 -8.32
N CYS A 53 -0.73 -7.65 -8.96
CA CYS A 53 -1.71 -8.36 -9.78
C CYS A 53 -1.06 -8.70 -11.13
N ARG A 54 -0.06 -9.58 -11.16
CA ARG A 54 0.33 -10.29 -12.38
C ARG A 54 -0.25 -11.70 -12.31
N HIS A 55 -1.42 -11.85 -12.92
CA HIS A 55 -1.93 -13.13 -13.39
C HIS A 55 -2.17 -12.97 -14.89
#